data_AF-G9L0Z5-F1
#
_entry.id   AF-G9L0Z5-F1
#
_cell.length_a   1.000
_cell.length_b   1.000
_cell.length_c   1.000
_cell.angle_alpha   90.00
_cell.angle_beta   90.00
_cell.angle_gamma   90.00
#
_symmetry.space_group_name_H-M   'P 1'
#
loop_
_entity.id
_entity.type
_entity.pdbx_description
1 polymer ?
#
loop_
_entity_poly.entity_id
_entity_poly.type
_entity_poly.pdbx_seq_one_letter_code
_entity_poly.pdbx_strand_id
1 'polypeptide(L)'
;RVLWHETRWYGGLRVGFTRLDPAQVSAPSLPPFVCPDLEQQSPTWAAMLPEGSALLGDVIHFWVNCRGRLYARVNAGPRLLLRKGVPLDAPLWAVMDVYGTTKAIELLDTTASVIPSTMPRAFSDETLQPQATAELECIICFDRAADTCLLPCSHAYFCSSCAGRVLRNSAKCPLCRWEIKAV
;
A
#
# COMPACT_ATOMS: atom_id res chain seq x y z
N ARG A 1 6.03 -8.43 -5.56
CA ARG A 1 7.03 -8.53 -6.65
C ARG A 1 6.58 -9.61 -7.62
N VAL A 2 6.72 -9.40 -8.93
CA VAL A 2 6.43 -10.44 -9.93
C VAL A 2 7.65 -11.35 -10.07
N LEU A 3 7.42 -12.65 -9.87
CA LEU A 3 8.47 -13.67 -9.94
C LEU A 3 8.52 -14.37 -11.30
N TRP A 4 7.39 -14.43 -12.00
CA TRP A 4 7.32 -15.13 -13.26
C TRP A 4 6.27 -14.53 -14.18
N HIS A 5 6.65 -14.36 -15.44
CA HIS A 5 5.79 -13.91 -16.52
C HIS A 5 5.89 -14.85 -17.72
N GLU A 6 4.80 -14.99 -18.48
CA GLU A 6 4.76 -15.75 -19.73
C GLU A 6 4.02 -14.95 -20.82
N THR A 7 4.71 -14.65 -21.92
CA THR A 7 4.22 -13.77 -23.00
C THR A 7 3.18 -14.41 -23.92
N ARG A 8 2.96 -15.73 -23.82
CA ARG A 8 2.00 -16.47 -24.66
C ARG A 8 0.54 -16.32 -24.22
N TRP A 9 0.29 -15.63 -23.11
CA TRP A 9 -1.04 -15.39 -22.57
C TRP A 9 -1.44 -13.94 -22.73
N TYR A 10 -2.75 -13.68 -22.79
CA TYR A 10 -3.32 -12.33 -22.80
C TYR A 10 -3.84 -11.94 -21.41
N GLY A 11 -3.82 -10.64 -21.12
CA GLY A 11 -4.18 -10.06 -19.83
C GLY A 11 -3.00 -9.95 -18.86
N GLY A 12 -3.28 -9.49 -17.63
CA GLY A 12 -2.24 -9.28 -16.63
C GLY A 12 -2.76 -9.29 -15.20
N LEU A 13 -1.90 -8.94 -14.25
CA LEU A 13 -2.23 -8.89 -12.83
C LEU A 13 -3.37 -7.89 -12.55
N ARG A 14 -4.40 -8.33 -11.79
CA ARG A 14 -5.36 -7.40 -11.17
C ARG A 14 -5.04 -7.25 -9.70
N VAL A 15 -5.21 -6.04 -9.18
CA VAL A 15 -5.07 -5.74 -7.75
C VAL A 15 -6.24 -4.92 -7.25
N GLY A 16 -6.57 -5.07 -5.97
CA GLY A 16 -7.70 -4.39 -5.38
C GLY A 16 -7.89 -4.66 -3.90
N PHE A 17 -9.06 -4.26 -3.41
CA PHE A 17 -9.51 -4.54 -2.04
C PHE A 17 -10.94 -5.05 -2.03
N THR A 18 -11.27 -5.86 -1.04
CA THR A 18 -12.60 -6.43 -0.82
C THR A 18 -13.01 -6.30 0.65
N ARG A 19 -14.31 -6.34 0.92
CA ARG A 19 -14.87 -6.52 2.28
C ARG A 19 -15.18 -7.97 2.61
N LEU A 20 -14.85 -8.88 1.71
CA LEU A 20 -14.98 -10.30 1.98
C LEU A 20 -13.80 -10.76 2.84
N ASP A 21 -14.09 -11.21 4.07
CA ASP A 21 -13.08 -11.81 4.93
C ASP A 21 -12.63 -13.15 4.32
N PRO A 22 -11.37 -13.31 3.89
CA PRO A 22 -10.89 -14.54 3.28
C PRO A 22 -10.99 -15.75 4.22
N ALA A 23 -11.06 -15.55 5.54
CA ALA A 23 -11.30 -16.64 6.49
C ALA A 23 -12.75 -17.15 6.47
N GLN A 24 -13.69 -16.36 5.93
CA GLN A 24 -15.12 -16.66 5.84
C GLN A 24 -15.57 -16.98 4.40
N VAL A 25 -14.71 -16.76 3.40
CA VAL A 25 -15.00 -17.06 2.00
C VAL A 25 -14.59 -18.48 1.65
N SER A 26 -15.52 -19.23 1.08
CA SER A 26 -15.25 -20.59 0.59
C SER A 26 -14.71 -20.56 -0.84
N ALA A 27 -13.65 -21.31 -1.14
CA ALA A 27 -13.05 -21.34 -2.48
C ALA A 27 -14.04 -21.66 -3.61
N PRO A 28 -14.99 -22.60 -3.48
CA PRO A 28 -16.00 -22.89 -4.50
C PRO A 28 -17.03 -21.77 -4.72
N SER A 29 -17.16 -20.82 -3.79
CA SER A 29 -18.06 -19.66 -3.95
C SER A 29 -17.44 -18.51 -4.75
N LEU A 30 -16.15 -18.60 -5.09
CA LEU A 30 -15.48 -17.58 -5.86
C LEU A 30 -15.83 -17.73 -7.36
N PRO A 31 -16.17 -16.63 -8.05
CA PRO A 31 -16.32 -16.65 -9.50
C PRO A 31 -14.96 -16.85 -10.19
N PRO A 32 -14.94 -17.21 -11.48
CA PRO A 32 -13.71 -17.48 -12.20
C PRO A 32 -12.78 -16.27 -12.36
N PHE A 33 -13.29 -15.03 -12.27
CA PHE A 33 -12.50 -13.81 -12.45
C PHE A 33 -12.81 -12.76 -11.38
N VAL A 34 -11.80 -11.98 -10.98
CA VAL A 34 -12.03 -10.84 -10.08
C VAL A 34 -12.73 -9.70 -10.81
N CYS A 35 -12.36 -9.45 -12.06
CA CYS A 35 -12.98 -8.45 -12.93
C CYS A 35 -13.51 -9.12 -14.21
N PRO A 36 -14.81 -8.97 -14.55
CA PRO A 36 -15.81 -8.16 -13.85
C PRO A 36 -16.55 -8.88 -12.70
N ASP A 37 -16.49 -10.21 -12.61
CA ASP A 37 -17.47 -10.99 -11.85
C ASP A 37 -17.48 -10.70 -10.35
N LEU A 38 -16.33 -10.86 -9.66
CA LEU A 38 -16.27 -10.61 -8.22
C LEU A 38 -16.56 -9.14 -7.88
N GLU A 39 -16.08 -8.20 -8.70
CA GLU A 39 -16.35 -6.75 -8.54
C GLU A 39 -17.84 -6.41 -8.68
N GLN A 40 -18.58 -7.07 -9.58
CA GLN A 40 -20.00 -6.81 -9.79
C GLN A 40 -20.90 -7.52 -8.77
N GLN A 41 -20.47 -8.67 -8.26
CA GLN A 41 -21.31 -9.54 -7.41
C GLN A 41 -21.06 -9.33 -5.91
N SER A 42 -20.02 -8.57 -5.54
CA SER A 42 -19.58 -8.46 -4.15
C SER A 42 -19.01 -7.06 -3.84
N PRO A 43 -18.81 -6.70 -2.56
CA PRO A 43 -18.13 -5.47 -2.17
C PRO A 43 -16.61 -5.56 -2.43
N THR A 44 -16.24 -5.61 -3.70
CA THR A 44 -14.87 -5.74 -4.19
C THR A 44 -14.58 -4.63 -5.21
N TRP A 45 -13.41 -3.99 -5.06
CA TRP A 45 -12.93 -2.94 -5.96
C TRP A 45 -11.54 -3.33 -6.45
N ALA A 46 -11.44 -3.69 -7.73
CA ALA A 46 -10.20 -4.16 -8.33
C ALA A 46 -10.08 -3.66 -9.77
N ALA A 47 -8.85 -3.59 -10.27
CA ALA A 47 -8.60 -3.29 -11.66
C ALA A 47 -7.37 -4.03 -12.17
N MET A 48 -7.34 -4.28 -13.48
CA MET A 48 -6.14 -4.73 -14.17
C MET A 48 -5.11 -3.60 -14.16
N LEU A 49 -3.85 -3.93 -13.90
CA LEU A 49 -2.75 -2.98 -14.10
C LEU A 49 -2.59 -2.65 -15.59
N PRO A 50 -2.07 -1.45 -15.93
CA PRO A 50 -1.85 -1.08 -17.34
C PRO A 50 -0.97 -2.08 -18.08
N GLU A 51 -1.15 -2.17 -19.40
CA GLU A 51 -0.28 -2.96 -20.26
C GLU A 51 1.20 -2.53 -20.08
N GLY A 52 2.11 -3.51 -20.16
CA GLY A 52 3.53 -3.29 -19.90
C GLY A 52 3.90 -3.13 -18.42
N SER A 53 2.94 -3.25 -17.50
CA SER A 53 3.21 -3.40 -16.06
C SER A 53 3.29 -4.88 -15.65
N ALA A 54 3.74 -5.14 -14.42
CA ALA A 54 3.82 -6.49 -13.86
C ALA A 54 4.76 -7.42 -14.66
N LEU A 55 5.86 -6.86 -15.13
CA LEU A 55 6.97 -7.57 -15.74
C LEU A 55 7.81 -8.29 -14.67
N LEU A 56 8.64 -9.24 -15.10
CA LEU A 56 9.54 -9.97 -14.20
C LEU A 56 10.38 -8.99 -13.36
N GLY A 57 10.31 -9.12 -12.04
CA GLY A 57 11.02 -8.26 -11.09
C GLY A 57 10.26 -7.02 -10.64
N ASP A 58 9.17 -6.64 -11.33
CA ASP A 58 8.38 -5.46 -10.95
C ASP A 58 7.85 -5.58 -9.53
N VAL A 59 7.90 -4.46 -8.82
CA VAL A 59 7.31 -4.30 -7.50
C VAL A 59 6.06 -3.43 -7.64
N ILE A 60 4.91 -4.04 -7.34
CA ILE A 60 3.62 -3.36 -7.37
C ILE A 60 3.25 -2.97 -5.94
N HIS A 61 3.10 -1.67 -5.70
CA HIS A 61 2.48 -1.14 -4.49
C HIS A 61 1.05 -0.74 -4.84
N PHE A 62 0.08 -1.11 -4.01
CA PHE A 62 -1.29 -0.62 -4.16
C PHE A 62 -1.91 -0.37 -2.79
N TRP A 63 -2.73 0.68 -2.70
CA TRP A 63 -3.28 1.16 -1.43
C TRP A 63 -4.59 1.89 -1.65
N VAL A 64 -5.41 2.00 -0.60
CA VAL A 64 -6.57 2.88 -0.56
C VAL A 64 -6.24 4.08 0.32
N ASN A 65 -6.40 5.28 -0.22
CA ASN A 65 -6.19 6.50 0.56
C ASN A 65 -7.39 6.82 1.46
N CYS A 66 -7.29 7.85 2.31
CA CYS A 66 -8.41 8.20 3.22
C CYS A 66 -9.64 8.82 2.52
N ARG A 67 -9.57 9.04 1.20
CA ARG A 67 -10.69 9.51 0.38
C ARG A 67 -11.39 8.35 -0.34
N GLY A 68 -11.07 7.09 -0.01
CA GLY A 68 -11.66 5.92 -0.63
C GLY A 68 -11.23 5.74 -2.10
N ARG A 69 -10.03 6.18 -2.45
CA ARG A 69 -9.46 6.03 -3.79
C ARG A 69 -8.38 4.94 -3.77
N LEU A 70 -8.56 3.94 -4.61
CA LEU A 70 -7.60 2.87 -4.83
C LEU A 70 -6.56 3.31 -5.85
N TYR A 71 -5.30 3.29 -5.42
CA TYR A 71 -4.15 3.55 -6.28
C TYR A 71 -3.26 2.32 -6.42
N ALA A 72 -2.50 2.29 -7.50
CA ALA A 72 -1.33 1.45 -7.65
C ALA A 72 -0.11 2.28 -8.11
N ARG A 73 1.07 1.73 -7.89
CA ARG A 73 2.35 2.23 -8.38
C ARG A 73 3.20 1.01 -8.73
N VAL A 74 3.85 1.07 -9.89
CA VAL A 74 4.83 0.06 -10.31
C VAL A 74 6.21 0.67 -10.14
N ASN A 75 7.07 0.04 -9.33
CA ASN A 75 8.40 0.52 -9.00
C ASN A 75 8.38 2.00 -8.51
N ALA A 76 9.26 2.85 -9.06
CA ALA A 76 9.27 4.30 -8.80
C ALA A 76 8.39 5.11 -9.76
N GLY A 77 7.46 4.44 -10.47
CA GLY A 77 6.59 5.06 -11.47
C GLY A 77 5.51 5.99 -10.89
N PRO A 78 4.67 6.55 -11.77
CA PRO A 78 3.57 7.42 -11.35
C PRO A 78 2.51 6.66 -10.54
N ARG A 79 1.74 7.42 -9.75
CA ARG A 79 0.54 6.90 -9.07
C ARG A 79 -0.58 6.73 -10.09
N LEU A 80 -1.12 5.52 -10.16
CA LEU A 80 -2.21 5.15 -11.06
C LEU A 80 -3.50 5.04 -10.24
N LEU A 81 -4.52 5.84 -10.57
CA LEU A 81 -5.84 5.72 -9.95
C LEU A 81 -6.60 4.56 -10.62
N LEU A 82 -6.92 3.52 -9.85
CA LEU A 82 -7.59 2.33 -10.36
C LEU A 82 -9.11 2.38 -10.17
N ARG A 83 -9.56 2.73 -8.96
CA ARG A 83 -10.98 2.81 -8.57
C ARG A 83 -11.23 3.95 -7.58
N LYS A 84 -12.47 4.44 -7.55
CA LYS A 84 -12.99 5.42 -6.58
C LYS A 84 -14.15 4.81 -5.81
N GLY A 85 -14.46 5.37 -4.64
CA GLY A 85 -15.65 4.99 -3.87
C GLY A 85 -15.46 3.74 -3.03
N VAL A 86 -14.22 3.40 -2.66
CA VAL A 86 -13.93 2.32 -1.72
C VAL A 86 -14.33 2.77 -0.32
N PRO A 87 -15.32 2.14 0.35
CA PRO A 87 -15.79 2.62 1.64
C PRO A 87 -14.84 2.18 2.78
N LEU A 88 -14.53 3.10 3.69
CA LEU A 88 -13.46 2.99 4.70
C LEU A 88 -13.96 2.74 6.14
N ASP A 89 -15.26 2.52 6.29
CA ASP A 89 -16.00 2.30 7.53
C ASP A 89 -15.86 0.88 8.09
N ALA A 90 -15.21 -0.04 7.37
CA ALA A 90 -15.01 -1.42 7.78
C ALA A 90 -13.61 -1.92 7.34
N PRO A 91 -13.12 -3.04 7.89
CA PRO A 91 -11.90 -3.69 7.41
C PRO A 91 -11.94 -3.98 5.91
N LEU A 92 -10.78 -3.87 5.28
CA LEU A 92 -10.57 -4.22 3.88
C LEU A 92 -9.47 -5.26 3.79
N TRP A 93 -9.67 -6.25 2.94
CA TRP A 93 -8.69 -7.27 2.60
C TRP A 93 -8.14 -7.01 1.20
N ALA A 94 -6.84 -7.18 1.04
CA ALA A 94 -6.22 -7.07 -0.27
C ALA A 94 -6.63 -8.27 -1.15
N VAL A 95 -7.01 -8.01 -2.39
CA VAL A 95 -7.31 -9.05 -3.39
C VAL A 95 -6.39 -8.88 -4.60
N MET A 96 -5.85 -10.00 -5.07
CA MET A 96 -4.93 -10.06 -6.19
C MET A 96 -5.34 -11.24 -7.09
N ASP A 97 -5.48 -10.99 -8.39
CA ASP A 97 -5.83 -12.00 -9.39
C ASP A 97 -4.60 -12.28 -10.26
N VAL A 98 -3.93 -13.41 -9.99
CA VAL A 98 -2.76 -13.86 -10.74
C VAL A 98 -3.23 -14.56 -12.01
N TYR A 99 -3.45 -13.76 -13.05
CA TYR A 99 -3.98 -14.20 -14.33
C TYR A 99 -3.15 -13.71 -15.51
N GLY A 100 -3.24 -14.45 -16.63
CA GLY A 100 -2.76 -14.00 -17.92
C GLY A 100 -1.25 -14.13 -18.00
N THR A 101 -0.57 -13.03 -18.32
CA THR A 101 0.89 -13.00 -18.43
C THR A 101 1.59 -13.19 -17.09
N THR A 102 0.99 -12.78 -15.97
CA THR A 102 1.58 -12.95 -14.63
C THR A 102 1.28 -14.35 -14.10
N LYS A 103 2.32 -15.10 -13.70
CA LYS A 103 2.18 -16.50 -13.22
C LYS A 103 2.51 -16.69 -11.75
N ALA A 104 3.38 -15.85 -11.21
CA ALA A 104 3.76 -15.92 -9.80
C ALA A 104 4.11 -14.54 -9.25
N ILE A 105 3.71 -14.32 -7.99
CA ILE A 105 4.00 -13.11 -7.23
C ILE A 105 4.51 -13.47 -5.84
N GLU A 106 5.33 -12.59 -5.28
CA GLU A 106 5.82 -12.62 -3.91
C GLU A 106 5.30 -11.40 -3.16
N LEU A 107 4.77 -11.60 -1.96
CA LEU A 107 4.42 -10.51 -1.05
C LEU A 107 5.69 -10.01 -0.36
N LEU A 108 5.93 -8.70 -0.44
CA LEU A 108 7.08 -8.07 0.21
C LEU A 108 6.67 -7.50 1.56
N ASP A 109 7.53 -7.66 2.57
CA ASP A 109 7.33 -7.04 3.87
C ASP A 109 7.56 -5.52 3.75
N THR A 110 6.53 -4.74 4.09
CA THR A 110 6.55 -3.27 3.97
C THR A 110 7.62 -2.64 4.86
N THR A 111 8.03 -3.34 5.93
CA THR A 111 9.08 -2.89 6.85
C THR A 111 10.49 -2.93 6.26
N ALA A 112 10.72 -3.75 5.23
CA ALA A 112 12.06 -3.90 4.63
C ALA A 112 12.42 -2.79 3.63
N SER A 113 11.44 -2.04 3.13
CA SER A 113 11.65 -1.00 2.12
C SER A 113 11.72 0.43 2.70
N VAL A 114 11.47 0.58 4.01
CA VAL A 114 11.49 1.87 4.71
C VAL A 114 12.73 1.94 5.59
N ILE A 115 13.86 2.28 4.93
CA ILE A 115 14.99 3.08 5.46
C ILE A 115 16.19 2.32 6.08
N PRO A 116 17.44 2.62 5.65
CA PRO A 116 18.63 2.33 6.43
C PRO A 116 18.62 3.14 7.73
N SER A 117 18.57 2.44 8.87
CA SER A 117 18.77 3.04 10.20
C SER A 117 20.17 3.66 10.27
N THR A 118 20.29 4.97 10.09
CA THR A 118 21.43 5.73 10.62
C THR A 118 21.02 7.18 10.87
N MET A 119 20.92 7.52 12.15
CA MET A 119 20.79 8.89 12.65
C MET A 119 21.99 9.74 12.18
N PRO A 120 21.83 11.01 11.79
CA PRO A 120 22.93 11.98 11.85
C PRO A 120 23.00 12.54 13.28
N ARG A 121 24.11 12.29 13.98
CA ARG A 121 24.45 13.05 15.19
C ARG A 121 25.22 14.31 14.79
N ALA A 122 24.67 15.44 15.23
CA ALA A 122 25.28 16.73 15.59
C ALA A 122 26.06 17.57 14.54
N PHE A 123 25.50 18.76 14.29
CA PHE A 123 26.11 20.10 14.13
C PHE A 123 27.48 20.26 13.42
N SER A 124 27.45 20.98 12.30
CA SER A 124 28.24 22.23 12.17
C SER A 124 27.56 23.15 11.14
N ASP A 125 27.68 24.44 11.45
CA ASP A 125 27.14 25.63 10.80
C ASP A 125 27.87 25.92 9.47
N GLU A 126 27.15 26.05 8.35
CA GLU A 126 27.30 27.10 7.31
C GLU A 126 26.53 26.78 6.02
N THR A 127 25.85 27.81 5.51
CA THR A 127 25.53 28.09 4.09
C THR A 127 24.39 27.37 3.35
N LEU A 128 23.29 28.12 3.21
CA LEU A 128 22.28 28.21 2.14
C LEU A 128 22.19 27.12 1.05
N GLN A 129 21.02 26.46 1.02
CA GLN A 129 20.08 26.45 -0.12
C GLN A 129 18.73 25.80 0.29
N PRO A 130 17.56 26.39 0.00
CA PRO A 130 16.28 25.74 0.21
C PRO A 130 16.05 24.72 -0.92
N GLN A 131 16.72 23.57 -0.83
CA GLN A 131 16.33 22.42 -1.63
C GLN A 131 15.04 21.88 -1.04
N ALA A 132 13.98 21.93 -1.84
CA ALA A 132 12.63 21.49 -1.51
C ALA A 132 12.65 20.31 -0.54
N THR A 133 12.23 20.55 0.70
CA THR A 133 11.85 19.48 1.61
C THR A 133 10.74 18.71 0.91
N ALA A 134 11.09 17.58 0.29
CA ALA A 134 10.10 16.64 -0.17
C ALA A 134 9.33 16.24 1.08
N GLU A 135 8.15 16.83 1.27
CA GLU A 135 7.25 16.51 2.37
C GLU A 135 7.03 15.00 2.31
N LEU A 136 7.70 14.25 3.18
CA LEU A 136 7.60 12.81 3.22
C LEU A 136 6.13 12.47 3.40
N GLU A 137 5.58 11.59 2.56
CA GLU A 137 4.18 11.22 2.67
C GLU A 137 3.99 10.19 3.78
N CYS A 138 2.83 10.23 4.44
CA CYS A 138 2.50 9.27 5.48
C CYS A 138 2.55 7.83 4.94
N ILE A 139 3.35 6.97 5.54
CA ILE A 139 3.55 5.57 5.11
C ILE A 139 2.33 4.66 5.33
N ILE A 140 1.28 5.17 5.99
CA ILE A 140 0.05 4.42 6.26
C ILE A 140 -0.99 4.73 5.19
N CYS A 141 -1.29 6.01 4.95
CA CYS A 141 -2.33 6.40 4.00
C CYS A 141 -1.81 6.78 2.61
N PHE A 142 -0.51 7.08 2.49
CA PHE A 142 0.14 7.58 1.29
C PHE A 142 -0.61 8.77 0.64
N ASP A 143 -1.30 9.59 1.45
CA ASP A 143 -2.19 10.68 0.98
C ASP A 143 -1.81 12.05 1.54
N ARG A 144 -1.46 12.11 2.82
CA ARG A 144 -1.12 13.35 3.54
C ARG A 144 0.37 13.39 3.85
N ALA A 145 0.91 14.60 4.00
CA ALA A 145 2.25 14.80 4.52
C ALA A 145 2.42 14.12 5.89
N ALA A 146 3.61 13.58 6.12
CA ALA A 146 4.05 13.05 7.39
C ALA A 146 4.43 14.23 8.29
N ASP A 147 3.46 14.66 9.10
CA ASP A 147 3.53 15.83 9.97
C ASP A 147 3.59 15.44 11.46
N THR A 148 3.59 14.15 11.78
CA THR A 148 3.40 13.64 13.14
C THR A 148 4.40 12.53 13.47
N CYS A 149 4.90 12.53 14.71
CA CYS A 149 5.85 11.54 15.22
C CYS A 149 5.25 10.70 16.36
N LEU A 150 5.66 9.44 16.50
CA LEU A 150 5.17 8.57 17.56
C LEU A 150 6.14 8.57 18.75
N LEU A 151 5.70 8.97 19.93
CA LEU A 151 6.54 9.00 21.15
C LEU A 151 6.39 7.71 21.98
N PRO A 152 7.49 7.18 22.56
CA PRO A 152 8.84 7.76 22.64
C PRO A 152 9.77 7.37 21.47
N CYS A 153 9.32 6.58 20.49
CA CYS A 153 10.19 6.05 19.44
C CYS A 153 10.68 7.09 18.41
N SER A 154 10.07 8.28 18.37
CA SER A 154 10.36 9.41 17.46
C SER A 154 10.21 9.13 15.95
N HIS A 155 9.65 7.99 15.54
CA HIS A 155 9.35 7.73 14.13
C HIS A 155 8.31 8.74 13.60
N ALA A 156 8.68 9.50 12.56
CA ALA A 156 7.93 10.66 12.06
C ALA A 156 7.36 10.49 10.63
N TYR A 157 7.11 9.25 10.21
CA TYR A 157 6.62 8.93 8.86
C TYR A 157 5.08 8.89 8.77
N PHE A 158 4.38 9.55 9.70
CA PHE A 158 2.94 9.44 9.87
C PHE A 158 2.25 10.79 9.77
N CYS A 159 1.06 10.83 9.18
CA CYS A 159 0.19 11.99 9.32
C CYS A 159 -0.62 11.88 10.62
N SER A 160 -1.01 13.02 11.18
CA SER A 160 -1.75 13.15 12.44
C SER A 160 -2.96 12.22 12.55
N SER A 161 -3.77 12.15 11.50
CA SER A 161 -4.95 11.27 11.46
C SER A 161 -4.59 9.77 11.46
N CYS A 162 -3.49 9.36 10.82
CA CYS A 162 -3.05 7.96 10.85
C CYS A 162 -2.37 7.62 12.18
N ALA A 163 -1.52 8.51 12.70
CA ALA A 163 -0.89 8.37 14.01
C ALA A 163 -1.93 8.19 15.12
N GLY A 164 -2.97 9.02 15.15
CA GLY A 164 -4.07 8.90 16.11
C GLY A 164 -4.87 7.60 15.98
N ARG A 165 -5.03 7.05 14.76
CA ARG A 165 -5.66 5.73 14.57
C ARG A 165 -4.80 4.60 15.12
N VAL A 166 -3.48 4.63 14.88
CA VAL A 166 -2.55 3.64 15.41
C VAL A 166 -2.56 3.67 16.94
N LEU A 167 -2.49 4.86 17.54
CA LEU A 167 -2.55 5.03 18.99
C LEU A 167 -3.82 4.40 19.59
N ARG A 168 -4.99 4.63 18.98
CA ARG A 168 -6.26 4.07 19.47
C ARG A 168 -6.41 2.56 19.29
N ASN A 169 -5.92 2.01 18.18
CA ASN A 169 -6.24 0.63 17.79
C ASN A 169 -5.20 -0.39 18.26
N SER A 170 -3.91 -0.08 18.11
CA SER A 170 -2.82 -1.01 18.47
C SER A 170 -1.92 -0.49 19.57
N ALA A 171 -1.83 0.83 19.74
CA ALA A 171 -0.87 1.52 20.59
C ALA A 171 0.59 1.07 20.38
N LYS A 172 0.92 0.53 19.20
CA LYS A 172 2.27 0.04 18.85
C LYS A 172 2.75 0.64 17.55
N CYS A 173 3.97 1.18 17.54
CA CYS A 173 4.60 1.78 16.37
C CYS A 173 4.67 0.76 15.21
N PRO A 174 4.20 1.10 13.99
CA PRO A 174 4.26 0.18 12.84
C PRO A 174 5.68 -0.17 12.38
N LEU A 175 6.67 0.65 12.74
CA LEU A 175 8.07 0.47 12.32
C LEU A 175 8.88 -0.35 13.33
N CYS A 176 8.85 0.03 14.61
CA CYS A 176 9.66 -0.63 15.64
C CYS A 176 8.87 -1.43 16.69
N ARG A 177 7.54 -1.44 16.58
CA ARG A 177 6.61 -2.15 17.48
C ARG A 177 6.63 -1.69 18.95
N TRP A 178 7.35 -0.62 19.29
CA TRP A 178 7.31 0.00 20.62
C TRP A 178 5.94 0.60 20.94
N GLU A 179 5.60 0.59 22.23
CA GLU A 179 4.37 1.17 22.75
C GLU A 179 4.35 2.69 22.57
N ILE A 180 3.26 3.21 22.02
CA ILE A 180 3.06 4.63 21.73
C ILE A 180 2.35 5.25 22.93
N LYS A 181 2.97 6.29 23.50
CA LYS A 181 2.38 7.05 24.63
C LYS A 181 1.73 8.35 24.18
N ALA A 182 2.22 8.93 23.09
CA ALA A 182 1.71 10.17 22.51
C ALA A 182 2.05 10.23 21.02
N VAL A 183 1.32 11.09 20.31
CA VAL A 183 1.50 11.43 18.89
C VAL A 183 1.58 12.93 18.72
#